data_AF-A0A2J8PX93-F1
#
_entry.id   AF-A0A2J8PX93-F1
#
_cell.length_a   1.000
_cell.length_b   1.000
_cell.length_c   1.000
_cell.angle_alpha   90.00
_cell.angle_beta   90.00
_cell.angle_gamma   90.00
#
_symmetry.space_group_name_H-M   'P 1'
#
loop_
_entity.id
_entity.type
_entity.pdbx_description
1 polymer ?
#
loop_
_entity_poly.entity_id
_entity_poly.type
_entity_poly.pdbx_seq_one_letter_code
_entity_poly.pdbx_strand_id
1 'polypeptide(L)'
;CLVDGLTDASSAFKVPRPGPDTLQFTVDVFHFANDSRNMIYITCHLKVTLAEQDPDELNKACSFSKPSNSWFPVEGPADICQCCNKGDCGTPSHSRRQPHVVSQWSRSASQ
;
A
#
# COMPACT_ATOMS: atom_id res chain seq x y z
N CYS A 1 1.58 1.99 -4.63
CA CYS A 1 1.66 0.56 -5.01
C CYS A 1 2.95 0.38 -5.79
N LEU A 2 3.78 -0.63 -5.50
CA LEU A 2 5.00 -0.90 -6.26
C LEU A 2 4.63 -1.75 -7.49
N VAL A 3 4.29 -1.06 -8.58
CA VAL A 3 3.75 -1.68 -9.82
C VAL A 3 4.77 -2.49 -10.61
N ASP A 4 6.06 -2.26 -10.38
CA ASP A 4 7.13 -2.96 -11.08
C ASP A 4 7.05 -4.49 -10.89
N GLY A 5 6.60 -4.96 -9.72
CA GLY A 5 6.39 -6.39 -9.43
C GLY A 5 5.27 -7.07 -10.23
N LEU A 6 4.48 -6.31 -11.01
CA LEU A 6 3.52 -6.88 -11.97
C LEU A 6 4.20 -7.45 -13.22
N THR A 7 5.41 -6.98 -13.55
CA THR A 7 6.19 -7.46 -14.70
C THR A 7 6.97 -8.72 -14.34
N ASP A 8 7.99 -9.12 -15.11
CA ASP A 8 8.88 -10.23 -14.73
C ASP A 8 9.83 -9.89 -13.56
N ALA A 9 9.84 -8.64 -13.09
CA ALA A 9 10.64 -8.21 -11.96
C ALA A 9 10.25 -8.86 -10.60
N SER A 10 11.21 -8.92 -9.69
CA SER A 10 11.09 -9.40 -8.29
C SER A 10 10.98 -8.26 -7.26
N SER A 11 10.53 -7.09 -7.72
CA SER A 11 10.44 -5.86 -6.94
C SER A 11 9.36 -5.90 -5.88
N ALA A 12 9.74 -5.66 -4.61
CA ALA A 12 8.84 -5.71 -3.48
C ALA A 12 9.30 -4.75 -2.35
N PHE A 13 8.35 -4.27 -1.55
CA PHE A 13 8.66 -3.75 -0.22
C PHE A 13 9.11 -4.88 0.71
N LYS A 14 10.12 -4.62 1.54
CA LYS A 14 10.60 -5.56 2.55
C LYS A 14 9.72 -5.50 3.79
N VAL A 15 9.39 -6.67 4.32
CA VAL A 15 8.58 -6.85 5.52
C VAL A 15 9.34 -7.71 6.54
N PRO A 16 9.27 -7.41 7.86
CA PRO A 16 8.67 -6.21 8.46
C PRO A 16 9.54 -4.96 8.22
N ARG A 17 8.99 -3.77 8.51
CA ARG A 17 9.81 -2.55 8.55
C ARG A 17 10.85 -2.61 9.68
N PRO A 18 12.05 -2.05 9.48
CA PRO A 18 13.02 -1.90 10.56
C PRO A 18 12.57 -0.91 11.66
N GLY A 19 11.74 0.07 11.30
CA GLY A 19 11.22 1.10 12.21
C GLY A 19 10.05 1.87 11.58
N PRO A 20 9.30 2.67 12.35
CA PRO A 20 8.09 3.37 11.88
C PRO A 20 8.37 4.44 10.81
N ASP A 21 9.58 4.98 10.76
CA ASP A 21 10.03 6.00 9.81
C ASP A 21 10.81 5.43 8.61
N THR A 22 11.02 4.11 8.57
CA THR A 22 11.91 3.46 7.61
C THR A 22 11.14 2.49 6.72
N LEU A 23 11.09 2.78 5.42
CA LEU A 23 10.52 1.89 4.40
C LEU A 23 11.62 1.38 3.47
N GLN A 24 11.71 0.06 3.31
CA GLN A 24 12.69 -0.58 2.42
C GLN A 24 11.98 -1.27 1.26
N PHE A 25 12.58 -1.20 0.07
CA PHE A 25 12.09 -1.90 -1.12
C PHE A 25 13.25 -2.33 -2.01
N THR A 26 12.99 -3.32 -2.86
CA THR A 26 13.87 -3.74 -3.96
C THR A 26 13.25 -3.38 -5.29
N VAL A 27 14.11 -3.05 -6.26
CA VAL A 27 13.75 -2.90 -7.67
C VAL A 27 14.77 -3.68 -8.48
N ASP A 28 14.31 -4.53 -9.39
CA ASP A 28 15.21 -5.23 -10.31
C ASP A 28 15.90 -4.23 -11.24
N VAL A 29 17.16 -4.49 -11.58
CA VAL A 29 17.94 -3.58 -12.43
C VAL A 29 17.38 -3.61 -13.85
N PHE A 30 17.17 -2.43 -14.42
CA PHE A 30 16.76 -2.24 -15.80
C PHE A 30 17.56 -1.12 -16.47
N HIS A 31 17.47 -1.02 -17.79
CA HIS A 31 18.03 0.08 -18.58
C HIS A 31 16.96 0.62 -19.55
N PHE A 32 17.11 1.87 -19.96
CA PHE A 32 16.27 2.44 -21.01
C PHE A 32 16.73 1.93 -22.37
N ALA A 33 15.80 1.38 -23.15
CA ALA A 33 16.09 0.99 -24.53
C ALA A 33 16.59 2.20 -25.33
N ASN A 34 17.61 1.99 -26.16
CA ASN A 34 18.26 3.03 -26.97
C ASN A 34 18.92 4.18 -26.17
N ASP A 35 19.23 3.98 -24.89
CA ASP A 35 20.03 4.91 -24.10
C ASP A 35 21.44 4.36 -23.84
N SER A 36 22.45 4.93 -24.49
CA SER A 36 23.85 4.51 -24.35
C SER A 36 24.54 5.04 -23.09
N ARG A 37 23.87 5.87 -22.28
CA ARG A 37 24.47 6.49 -21.08
C ARG A 37 24.64 5.50 -19.93
N ASN A 38 23.97 4.34 -19.97
CA ASN A 38 24.00 3.31 -18.93
C ASN A 38 23.74 3.87 -17.52
N MET A 39 22.83 4.84 -17.41
CA MET A 39 22.55 5.54 -16.16
C MET A 39 21.03 5.67 -15.98
N ILE A 40 20.59 5.44 -14.75
CA ILE A 40 19.21 5.64 -14.32
C ILE A 40 19.18 6.59 -13.11
N TYR A 41 18.15 7.43 -13.05
CA TYR A 41 17.85 8.23 -11.87
C TYR A 41 16.54 7.74 -11.25
N ILE A 42 16.51 7.63 -9.94
CA ILE A 42 15.32 7.28 -9.18
C ILE A 42 14.89 8.52 -8.40
N THR A 43 13.67 8.99 -8.64
CA THR A 43 13.06 10.09 -7.88
C THR A 43 11.86 9.56 -7.11
N CYS A 44 11.79 9.87 -5.81
CA CYS A 44 10.72 9.40 -4.93
C CYS A 44 9.96 10.57 -4.33
N HIS A 45 8.64 10.44 -4.22
CA HIS A 45 7.80 11.32 -3.44
C HIS A 45 7.49 10.65 -2.10
N LEU A 46 8.17 11.12 -1.05
CA LEU A 46 7.99 10.64 0.32
C LEU A 46 6.88 11.44 1.01
N LYS A 47 6.09 10.74 1.82
CA LYS A 47 5.09 11.34 2.71
C LYS A 47 5.05 10.56 4.02
N VAL A 48 4.51 11.18 5.06
CA VAL A 48 4.45 10.59 6.40
C VAL A 48 3.04 10.72 6.98
N THR A 49 2.71 9.81 7.87
CA THR A 49 1.53 9.84 8.75
C THR A 49 1.99 9.74 10.20
N LEU A 50 1.07 9.86 11.15
CA LEU A 50 1.38 9.54 12.55
C LEU A 50 1.71 8.04 12.67
N ALA A 51 2.62 7.69 13.57
CA ALA A 51 3.09 6.30 13.73
C ALA A 51 1.98 5.37 14.23
N GLU A 52 1.01 5.91 14.98
CA GLU A 52 -0.13 5.20 15.55
C GLU A 52 -1.34 5.16 14.61
N GLN A 53 -1.27 5.83 13.45
CA GLN A 53 -2.35 5.83 12.48
C GLN A 53 -2.32 4.54 11.67
N ASP A 54 -3.45 3.82 11.65
CA ASP A 54 -3.60 2.63 10.81
C ASP A 54 -3.45 2.96 9.32
N PRO A 55 -2.78 2.11 8.53
CA PRO A 55 -2.69 2.23 7.08
C PRO A 55 -4.07 2.27 6.42
N ASP A 56 -4.21 3.10 5.40
CA ASP A 56 -5.46 3.28 4.65
C ASP A 56 -5.22 3.20 3.13
N GLU A 57 -6.30 3.27 2.34
CA GLU A 57 -6.21 3.22 0.87
C GLU A 57 -5.34 4.34 0.27
N LEU A 58 -5.02 5.41 1.00
CA LEU A 58 -4.17 6.49 0.52
C LEU A 58 -2.75 6.36 1.09
N ASN A 59 -2.59 5.91 2.32
CA ASN A 59 -1.36 5.82 3.10
C ASN A 59 -0.98 4.34 3.31
N LYS A 60 -0.36 3.75 2.29
CA LYS A 60 0.00 2.33 2.26
C LYS A 60 1.25 2.07 1.42
N ALA A 61 1.92 0.96 1.70
CA ALA A 61 2.96 0.38 0.86
C ALA A 61 2.53 -1.04 0.45
N CYS A 62 2.27 -1.25 -0.84
CA CYS A 62 1.75 -2.53 -1.37
C CYS A 62 2.71 -3.12 -2.39
N SER A 63 3.00 -4.42 -2.24
CA SER A 63 3.75 -5.26 -3.17
C SER A 63 2.81 -6.22 -3.89
N PHE A 64 3.12 -6.57 -5.13
CA PHE A 64 2.41 -7.63 -5.86
C PHE A 64 3.15 -8.95 -5.70
N SER A 65 2.42 -10.02 -5.36
CA SER A 65 2.94 -11.38 -5.29
C SER A 65 2.39 -12.18 -6.47
N LYS A 66 3.28 -12.57 -7.38
CA LYS A 66 2.92 -13.42 -8.53
C LYS A 66 2.44 -14.82 -8.11
N PRO A 67 3.09 -15.51 -7.15
CA PRO A 67 2.63 -16.86 -6.74
C PRO A 67 1.17 -16.90 -6.29
N SER A 68 0.69 -15.84 -5.64
CA SER A 68 -0.69 -15.73 -5.17
C SER A 68 -1.57 -14.82 -6.03
N ASN A 69 -1.01 -14.28 -7.12
CA ASN A 69 -1.65 -13.32 -8.03
C ASN A 69 -2.43 -12.20 -7.31
N SER A 70 -1.83 -11.60 -6.29
CA SER A 70 -2.51 -10.66 -5.39
C SER A 70 -1.58 -9.60 -4.83
N TRP A 71 -2.18 -8.48 -4.39
CA TRP A 71 -1.48 -7.41 -3.69
C TRP A 71 -1.47 -7.64 -2.18
N PHE A 72 -0.36 -7.29 -1.54
CA PHE A 72 -0.19 -7.39 -0.10
C PHE A 72 0.42 -6.10 0.45
N PRO A 73 -0.12 -5.56 1.55
CA PRO A 73 0.48 -4.42 2.20
C PRO A 73 1.69 -4.85 3.04
N VAL A 74 2.59 -3.91 3.30
CA VAL A 74 3.63 -4.05 4.33
C VAL A 74 3.00 -4.20 5.72
N GLU A 75 1.87 -3.52 5.96
CA GLU A 75 1.11 -3.50 7.21
C GLU A 75 -0.34 -3.13 6.97
N GLY A 76 -1.21 -3.48 7.92
CA GLY A 76 -2.63 -3.19 7.85
C GLY A 76 -3.43 -4.22 7.05
N PRO A 77 -4.74 -3.96 6.85
CA PRO A 77 -5.65 -4.89 6.21
C PRO A 77 -5.31 -5.13 4.73
N ALA A 78 -5.48 -6.36 4.22
CA ALA A 78 -5.13 -6.70 2.84
C ALA A 78 -5.98 -5.97 1.78
N ASP A 79 -7.20 -5.57 2.13
CA ASP A 79 -8.16 -4.89 1.25
C ASP A 79 -7.73 -3.47 0.86
N ILE A 80 -6.91 -2.79 1.68
CA ILE A 80 -6.39 -1.45 1.34
C ILE A 80 -5.57 -1.44 0.04
N CYS A 81 -5.04 -2.60 -0.38
CA CYS A 81 -4.27 -2.74 -1.62
C CYS A 81 -5.13 -3.12 -2.84
N GLN A 82 -6.43 -3.40 -2.69
CA GLN A 82 -7.31 -3.80 -3.81
C GLN A 82 -7.38 -2.74 -4.91
N CYS A 83 -7.33 -1.46 -4.53
CA CYS A 83 -7.30 -0.35 -5.47
C CYS A 83 -6.07 -0.37 -6.41
N CYS A 84 -4.97 -1.03 -6.02
CA CYS A 84 -3.77 -1.14 -6.86
C CYS A 84 -4.05 -1.88 -8.18
N ASN A 85 -5.02 -2.81 -8.22
CA ASN A 85 -5.45 -3.47 -9.46
C ASN A 85 -6.09 -2.51 -10.46
N LYS A 86 -6.78 -1.47 -9.96
CA LYS A 86 -7.47 -0.48 -10.79
C LYS A 86 -6.55 0.62 -11.28
N GLY A 87 -5.36 0.75 -10.68
CA GLY A 87 -4.44 1.87 -10.94
C GLY A 87 -4.90 3.20 -10.34
N ASP A 88 -6.02 3.21 -9.62
CA ASP A 88 -6.60 4.40 -8.99
C ASP A 88 -7.01 4.07 -7.55
N CYS A 89 -6.33 4.71 -6.59
CA CYS A 89 -6.61 4.62 -5.16
C CYS A 89 -7.25 5.89 -4.61
N GLY A 90 -7.77 6.74 -5.49
CA GLY A 90 -8.51 7.94 -5.15
C GLY A 90 -7.63 9.13 -4.73
N THR A 91 -8.32 10.23 -4.44
CA THR A 91 -7.77 11.43 -3.81
C THR A 91 -8.26 11.52 -2.36
N PRO A 92 -7.59 12.29 -1.48
CA PRO A 92 -7.97 12.45 -0.06
C PRO A 92 -9.43 12.85 0.22
N SER A 93 -10.19 13.26 -0.79
CA SER A 93 -11.52 13.87 -0.65
C SER A 93 -12.68 12.87 -0.50
N HIS A 94 -12.45 11.55 -0.51
CA HIS A 94 -13.53 10.56 -0.49
C HIS A 94 -13.42 9.44 0.55
N SER A 95 -12.53 9.54 1.55
CA SER A 95 -12.65 8.68 2.74
C SER A 95 -13.80 9.18 3.62
N ARG A 96 -15.02 8.98 3.12
CA ARG A 96 -16.26 9.18 3.85
C ARG A 96 -16.28 8.07 4.90
N ARG A 97 -15.75 8.37 6.08
CA ARG A 97 -15.98 7.59 7.30
C ARG A 97 -17.45 7.22 7.36
N GLN A 98 -17.80 5.97 7.14
CA GLN A 98 -18.96 5.39 7.77
C GLN A 98 -18.46 4.68 9.01
N PRO A 99 -18.61 5.25 10.22
CA PRO A 99 -18.59 4.44 11.40
C PRO A 99 -19.81 3.52 11.31
N HIS A 100 -19.59 2.22 11.22
CA HIS A 100 -20.60 1.24 11.59
C HIS A 100 -20.91 1.46 13.08
N VAL A 101 -21.90 2.30 13.38
CA VAL A 101 -22.48 2.37 14.72
C VAL A 101 -23.29 1.10 14.90
N VAL A 102 -22.72 0.12 15.59
CA VAL A 102 -23.48 -1.01 16.14
C VAL A 102 -24.30 -0.46 17.31
N SER A 103 -25.56 -0.11 17.07
CA SER A 103 -26.51 0.14 18.17
C SER A 103 -27.10 -1.20 18.61
N GLN A 104 -26.43 -1.86 19.55
CA GLN A 104 -26.94 -3.01 20.28
C GLN A 104 -28.06 -2.53 21.22
N TRP A 105 -29.31 -2.76 20.84
CA TRP A 105 -30.46 -2.47 21.71
C TRP A 105 -30.67 -3.61 22.71
N SER A 106 -30.23 -3.41 23.95
CA SER A 106 -30.68 -4.19 25.10
C SER A 106 -32.00 -3.63 25.60
N ARG A 107 -33.10 -4.34 25.37
CA ARG A 107 -34.36 -4.10 26.10
C ARG A 107 -34.26 -4.80 27.45
N SER A 108 -33.99 -4.01 28.49
CA SER A 108 -34.33 -4.37 29.86
C SER A 108 -35.70 -3.77 30.16
N ALA A 109 -36.73 -4.60 30.28
CA ALA A 109 -37.99 -4.22 30.90
C ALA A 109 -37.92 -4.67 32.37
N SER A 110 -37.99 -3.69 33.27
CA SER A 110 -38.17 -3.88 34.71
C SER A 110 -39.67 -4.00 35.06
N GLN A 111 -39.93 -4.61 36.22
CA GLN A 111 -41.22 -4.86 36.87
C GLN A 111 -42.18 -3.67 36.87
#